data_AF-C8S4M2-F1
#
_entry.id   AF-C8S4M2-F1
#
_cell.length_a   1.000
_cell.length_b   1.000
_cell.length_c   1.000
_cell.angle_alpha   90.00
_cell.angle_beta   90.00
_cell.angle_gamma   90.00
#
_symmetry.space_group_name_H-M   'P 1'
#
loop_
_entity.id
_entity.type
_entity.pdbx_description
1 polymer ?
#
loop_
_entity_poly.entity_id
_entity_poly.type
_entity_poly.pdbx_seq_one_letter_code
_entity_poly.pdbx_strand_id
1 'polypeptide(L)'
;QRFDLWAGRLSPALAAAVARQRARLQPLAAHLRVRVLADMLARRGERLADLGRGLEAGQARRLERAGDRALALSARLAPALARLLADAGRQVQRGRADLAALDARLQAAQKQRLARLSDRLEALERTRATLGYAETLRRGYVVVRGDGAVVTSKALAERAAALELEFHDGRMALGLRAAKPRKAGEPGPDQGSLF
;
A
#
# COMPACT_ATOMS: atom_id res chain seq x y z
N GLN A 1 122.86 8.09 -38.77
CA GLN A 1 122.50 9.28 -39.56
C GLN A 1 121.04 9.28 -40.05
N ARG A 2 120.51 8.24 -40.73
CA ARG A 2 119.06 8.21 -41.07
C ARG A 2 118.16 7.96 -39.86
N PHE A 3 118.54 7.10 -38.92
CA PHE A 3 117.71 6.79 -37.74
C PHE A 3 117.54 7.98 -36.77
N ASP A 4 118.54 8.83 -36.63
CA ASP A 4 118.54 9.97 -35.70
C ASP A 4 117.52 11.06 -36.11
N LEU A 5 117.37 11.29 -37.41
CA LEU A 5 116.40 12.25 -37.95
C LEU A 5 114.94 11.75 -37.82
N TRP A 6 114.73 10.44 -37.88
CA TRP A 6 113.39 9.85 -37.71
C TRP A 6 113.01 9.78 -36.23
N ALA A 7 113.97 9.49 -35.34
CA ALA A 7 113.77 9.57 -33.89
C ALA A 7 113.42 11.00 -33.43
N GLY A 8 114.09 12.02 -33.99
CA GLY A 8 113.79 13.42 -33.72
C GLY A 8 112.39 13.88 -34.19
N ARG A 9 111.81 13.22 -35.19
CA ARG A 9 110.46 13.54 -35.73
C ARG A 9 109.33 12.70 -35.10
N LEU A 10 109.65 11.54 -34.54
CA LEU A 10 108.67 10.64 -33.92
C LEU A 10 108.11 11.23 -32.62
N SER A 11 108.96 11.76 -31.74
CA SER A 11 108.54 12.36 -30.47
C SER A 11 107.54 13.52 -30.64
N PRO A 12 107.78 14.52 -31.51
CA PRO A 12 106.80 15.58 -31.74
C PRO A 12 105.56 15.09 -32.48
N ALA A 13 105.66 14.09 -33.36
CA ALA A 13 104.51 13.50 -34.04
C ALA A 13 103.58 12.76 -33.06
N LEU A 14 104.15 12.00 -32.10
CA LEU A 14 103.39 11.34 -31.04
C LEU A 14 102.75 12.37 -30.09
N ALA A 15 103.48 13.41 -29.70
CA ALA A 15 102.94 14.49 -28.89
C ALA A 15 101.76 15.20 -29.58
N ALA A 16 101.90 15.47 -30.90
CA ALA A 16 100.83 16.07 -31.70
C ALA A 16 99.63 15.13 -31.86
N ALA A 17 99.85 13.82 -32.02
CA ALA A 17 98.77 12.83 -32.10
C ALA A 17 98.00 12.71 -30.77
N VAL A 18 98.70 12.69 -29.63
CA VAL A 18 98.09 12.67 -28.29
C VAL A 18 97.34 13.98 -28.01
N ALA A 19 97.88 15.13 -28.40
CA ALA A 19 97.20 16.42 -28.27
C ALA A 19 95.89 16.48 -29.09
N ARG A 20 95.90 15.99 -30.34
CA ARG A 20 94.70 15.89 -31.18
C ARG A 20 93.67 14.93 -30.58
N GLN A 21 94.12 13.78 -30.07
CA GLN A 21 93.23 12.80 -29.46
C GLN A 21 92.59 13.34 -28.16
N ARG A 22 93.34 14.07 -27.33
CA ARG A 22 92.81 14.76 -26.15
C ARG A 22 91.80 15.85 -26.54
N ALA A 23 92.14 16.70 -27.50
CA ALA A 23 91.25 17.75 -28.00
C ALA A 23 89.93 17.19 -28.59
N ARG A 24 89.98 16.02 -29.25
CA ARG A 24 88.80 15.33 -29.77
C ARG A 24 87.90 14.76 -28.66
N LEU A 25 88.49 14.26 -27.57
CA LEU A 25 87.76 13.62 -26.47
C LEU A 25 87.24 14.60 -25.41
N GLN A 26 87.87 15.77 -25.28
CA GLN A 26 87.54 16.76 -24.26
C GLN A 26 86.11 17.35 -24.34
N PRO A 27 85.52 17.60 -25.53
CA PRO A 27 84.12 18.00 -25.67
C PRO A 27 83.16 16.88 -25.26
N LEU A 28 83.47 15.62 -25.61
CA LEU A 28 82.64 14.46 -25.26
C LEU A 28 82.68 14.21 -23.74
N ALA A 29 83.86 14.35 -23.13
CA ALA A 29 84.03 14.24 -21.69
C ALA A 29 83.31 15.36 -20.91
N ALA A 30 83.13 16.56 -21.49
CA ALA A 30 82.41 17.66 -20.86
C ALA A 30 80.90 17.36 -20.68
N HIS A 31 80.31 16.59 -21.60
CA HIS A 31 78.90 16.16 -21.54
C HIS A 31 78.68 14.93 -20.65
N LEU A 32 79.73 14.15 -20.39
CA LEU A 32 79.72 12.96 -19.53
C LEU A 32 80.19 13.27 -18.09
N ARG A 33 80.26 14.54 -17.71
CA ARG A 33 80.64 14.92 -16.34
C ARG A 33 79.54 14.46 -15.38
N VAL A 34 79.91 13.56 -14.46
CA VAL A 34 79.07 13.04 -13.37
C VAL A 34 78.27 14.15 -12.67
N ARG A 35 78.86 15.34 -12.52
CA ARG A 35 78.21 16.52 -11.96
C ARG A 35 76.96 16.98 -12.72
N VAL A 36 76.98 17.00 -14.05
CA VAL A 36 75.80 17.43 -14.85
C VAL A 36 74.65 16.44 -14.68
N LEU A 37 74.94 15.14 -14.65
CA LEU A 37 73.93 14.11 -14.39
C LEU A 37 73.38 14.20 -12.96
N ALA A 38 74.24 14.46 -11.97
CA ALA A 38 73.82 14.68 -10.58
C ALA A 38 72.92 15.92 -10.46
N ASP A 39 73.28 17.03 -11.10
CA ASP A 39 72.46 18.26 -11.11
C ASP A 39 71.11 18.04 -11.81
N MET A 40 71.08 17.26 -12.91
CA MET A 40 69.83 16.90 -13.58
C MET A 40 68.94 16.00 -12.71
N LEU A 41 69.53 15.02 -12.01
CA LEU A 41 68.80 14.15 -11.08
C LEU A 41 68.26 14.94 -9.89
N ALA A 42 69.04 15.86 -9.33
CA ALA A 42 68.60 16.74 -8.24
C ALA A 42 67.39 17.58 -8.66
N ARG A 43 67.46 18.26 -9.82
CA ARG A 43 66.34 19.04 -10.37
C ARG A 43 65.10 18.19 -10.64
N ARG A 44 65.29 16.93 -11.09
CA ARG A 44 64.17 16.02 -11.35
C ARG A 44 63.56 15.52 -10.03
N GLY A 45 64.38 15.31 -9.00
CA GLY A 45 63.95 15.01 -7.64
C GLY A 45 63.16 16.16 -7.01
N GLU A 46 63.65 17.39 -7.11
CA GLU A 46 62.94 18.61 -6.67
C GLU A 46 61.58 18.73 -7.37
N ARG A 47 61.55 18.57 -8.70
CA ARG A 47 60.28 18.63 -9.45
C ARG A 47 59.29 17.54 -9.03
N LEU A 48 59.76 16.32 -8.74
CA LEU A 48 58.90 15.25 -8.22
C LEU A 48 58.38 15.57 -6.82
N ALA A 49 59.22 16.14 -5.94
CA ALA A 49 58.80 16.57 -4.61
C ALA A 49 57.75 17.69 -4.68
N ASP A 50 57.90 18.64 -5.60
CA ASP A 50 56.92 19.71 -5.83
C ASP A 50 55.59 19.17 -6.31
N LEU A 51 55.62 18.24 -7.28
CA LEU A 51 54.42 17.57 -7.76
C LEU A 51 53.76 16.72 -6.67
N GLY A 52 54.55 16.03 -5.84
CA GLY A 52 54.07 15.28 -4.68
C GLY A 52 53.33 16.18 -3.69
N ARG A 53 53.94 17.29 -3.28
CA ARG A 53 53.31 18.29 -2.42
C ARG A 53 52.02 18.86 -3.03
N GLY A 54 52.03 19.12 -4.34
CA GLY A 54 50.86 19.61 -5.07
C GLY A 54 49.71 18.61 -5.08
N LEU A 55 50.01 17.32 -5.28
CA LEU A 55 49.04 16.23 -5.25
C LEU A 55 48.45 16.03 -3.85
N GLU A 56 49.30 16.00 -2.81
CA GLU A 56 48.87 15.88 -1.41
C GLU A 56 47.94 17.03 -1.01
N ALA A 57 48.32 18.27 -1.31
CA ALA A 57 47.49 19.43 -1.03
C ALA A 57 46.19 19.43 -1.85
N GLY A 58 46.23 18.95 -3.10
CA GLY A 58 45.05 18.76 -3.94
C GLY A 58 44.10 17.71 -3.39
N GLN A 59 44.62 16.58 -2.92
CA GLN A 59 43.85 15.49 -2.34
C GLN A 59 43.22 15.91 -1.00
N ALA A 60 43.98 16.57 -0.13
CA ALA A 60 43.50 17.09 1.15
C ALA A 60 42.29 18.03 0.94
N ARG A 61 42.41 19.01 0.04
CA ARG A 61 41.30 19.92 -0.30
C ARG A 61 40.10 19.21 -0.90
N ARG A 62 40.31 18.15 -1.69
CA ARG A 62 39.19 17.35 -2.25
C ARG A 62 38.45 16.59 -1.17
N LEU A 63 39.16 15.98 -0.21
CA LEU A 63 38.57 15.26 0.91
C LEU A 63 37.82 16.19 1.85
N GLU A 64 38.40 17.35 2.17
CA GLU A 64 37.77 18.39 2.99
C GLU A 64 36.44 18.84 2.35
N ARG A 65 36.45 19.24 1.07
CA ARG A 65 35.24 19.65 0.35
C ARG A 65 34.20 18.53 0.24
N ALA A 66 34.63 17.27 0.10
CA ALA A 66 33.72 16.13 0.09
C ALA A 66 33.08 15.93 1.47
N GLY A 67 33.86 16.08 2.55
CA GLY A 67 33.41 16.08 3.94
C GLY A 67 32.38 17.19 4.20
N ASP A 68 32.68 18.43 3.83
CA ASP A 68 31.78 19.57 4.00
C ASP A 68 30.44 19.36 3.29
N ARG A 69 30.48 18.83 2.05
CA ARG A 69 29.27 18.51 1.28
C ARG A 69 28.46 17.41 1.97
N ALA A 70 29.12 16.37 2.48
CA ALA A 70 28.46 15.29 3.19
C ALA A 70 27.81 15.79 4.50
N LEU A 71 28.51 16.62 5.27
CA LEU A 71 27.98 17.25 6.48
C LEU A 71 26.80 18.19 6.18
N ALA A 72 26.89 19.01 5.13
CA ALA A 72 25.81 19.89 4.71
C ALA A 72 24.56 19.11 4.29
N LEU A 73 24.71 17.99 3.57
CA LEU A 73 23.60 17.11 3.22
C LEU A 73 23.01 16.44 4.48
N SER A 74 23.86 15.90 5.35
CA SER A 74 23.45 15.29 6.62
C SER A 74 22.65 16.27 7.50
N ALA A 75 23.13 17.50 7.66
CA ALA A 75 22.49 18.54 8.43
C ALA A 75 21.10 18.92 7.89
N ARG A 76 20.85 18.71 6.59
CA ARG A 76 19.54 18.94 5.95
C ARG A 76 18.61 17.74 6.05
N LEU A 77 19.14 16.52 6.17
CA LEU A 77 18.34 15.30 6.26
C LEU A 77 17.52 15.23 7.55
N ALA A 78 18.11 15.54 8.70
CA ALA A 78 17.41 15.51 9.98
C ALA A 78 16.15 16.42 10.02
N PRO A 79 16.21 17.72 9.68
CA PRO A 79 15.03 18.57 9.65
C PRO A 79 14.04 18.19 8.54
N ALA A 80 14.52 17.68 7.39
CA ALA A 80 13.63 17.20 6.33
C ALA A 80 12.82 15.98 6.79
N LEU A 81 13.47 15.02 7.44
CA LEU A 81 12.82 13.84 8.02
C LEU A 81 11.84 14.22 9.14
N ALA A 82 12.22 15.15 10.02
CA ALA A 82 11.33 15.66 11.06
C ALA A 82 10.06 16.31 10.47
N ARG A 83 10.20 17.11 9.39
CA ARG A 83 9.05 17.69 8.68
C ARG A 83 8.15 16.62 8.08
N LEU A 84 8.73 15.64 7.37
CA LEU A 84 7.96 14.54 6.78
C LEU A 84 7.18 13.75 7.84
N LEU A 85 7.80 13.42 8.97
CA LEU A 85 7.13 12.73 10.07
C LEU A 85 6.02 13.58 10.69
N ALA A 86 6.23 14.89 10.85
CA ALA A 86 5.22 15.79 11.37
C ALA A 86 4.02 15.95 10.40
N ASP A 87 4.27 16.02 9.10
CA ASP A 87 3.24 16.06 8.06
C ASP A 87 2.44 14.76 8.00
N ALA A 88 3.12 13.61 8.01
CA ALA A 88 2.47 12.30 8.08
C ALA A 88 1.63 12.17 9.35
N GLY A 89 2.15 12.62 10.50
CA GLY A 89 1.41 12.66 11.76
C GLY A 89 0.13 13.50 11.65
N ARG A 90 0.20 14.71 11.06
CA ARG A 90 -0.98 15.56 10.83
C ARG A 90 -2.00 14.90 9.91
N GLN A 91 -1.55 14.25 8.83
CA GLN A 91 -2.43 13.55 7.90
C GLN A 91 -3.17 12.39 8.57
N VAL A 92 -2.46 11.60 9.39
CA VAL A 92 -3.06 10.51 10.17
C VAL A 92 -4.12 11.05 11.14
N GLN A 93 -3.85 12.15 11.84
CA GLN A 93 -4.82 12.73 12.77
C GLN A 93 -6.06 13.27 12.06
N ARG A 94 -5.90 13.94 10.91
CA ARG A 94 -7.03 14.38 10.08
C ARG A 94 -7.86 13.19 9.60
N GLY A 95 -7.20 12.16 9.05
CA GLY A 95 -7.88 10.94 8.61
C GLY A 95 -8.65 10.25 9.73
N ARG A 96 -8.11 10.21 10.95
CA ARG A 96 -8.81 9.68 12.13
C ARG A 96 -10.03 10.51 12.49
N ALA A 97 -9.92 11.84 12.47
CA ALA A 97 -11.04 12.73 12.75
C ALA A 97 -12.16 12.58 11.71
N ASP A 98 -11.80 12.49 10.43
CA ASP A 98 -12.75 12.31 9.33
C ASP A 98 -13.46 10.95 9.43
N LEU A 99 -12.71 9.87 9.71
CA LEU A 99 -13.27 8.55 9.94
C LEU A 99 -14.22 8.53 11.15
N ALA A 100 -13.85 9.16 12.26
CA ALA A 100 -14.71 9.24 13.44
C ALA A 100 -16.00 10.03 13.15
N ALA A 101 -15.92 11.11 12.38
CA ALA A 101 -17.09 11.88 11.97
C ALA A 101 -18.03 11.08 11.04
N LEU A 102 -17.46 10.31 10.10
CA LEU A 102 -18.23 9.43 9.22
C LEU A 102 -18.89 8.28 9.99
N ASP A 103 -18.17 7.65 10.92
CA ASP A 103 -18.72 6.60 11.77
C ASP A 103 -19.87 7.13 12.64
N ALA A 104 -19.69 8.27 13.31
CA ALA A 104 -20.75 8.89 14.09
C ALA A 104 -22.01 9.19 13.26
N ARG A 105 -21.84 9.68 12.02
CA ARG A 105 -22.96 9.94 11.10
C ARG A 105 -23.63 8.65 10.64
N LEU A 106 -22.86 7.60 10.36
CA LEU A 106 -23.37 6.30 9.95
C LEU A 106 -24.19 5.66 11.08
N GLN A 107 -23.67 5.66 12.30
CA GLN A 107 -24.36 5.16 13.49
C GLN A 107 -25.65 5.93 13.76
N ALA A 108 -25.63 7.26 13.67
CA ALA A 108 -26.81 8.09 13.86
C ALA A 108 -27.89 7.82 12.80
N ALA A 109 -27.50 7.75 11.51
CA ALA A 109 -28.42 7.46 10.41
C ALA A 109 -29.05 6.06 10.55
N GLN A 110 -28.26 5.06 10.96
CA GLN A 110 -28.74 3.69 11.15
C GLN A 110 -29.71 3.60 12.33
N LYS A 111 -29.40 4.23 13.47
CA LYS A 111 -30.32 4.32 14.61
C LYS A 111 -31.65 4.98 14.22
N GLN A 112 -31.59 6.11 13.51
CA GLN A 112 -32.79 6.80 13.06
C GLN A 112 -33.61 5.96 12.08
N ARG A 113 -32.95 5.22 11.18
CA ARG A 113 -33.64 4.31 10.25
C ARG A 113 -34.36 3.20 10.99
N LEU A 114 -33.71 2.56 11.96
CA LEU A 114 -34.33 1.50 12.76
C LEU A 114 -35.51 2.02 13.57
N ALA A 115 -35.38 3.19 14.20
CA ALA A 115 -36.48 3.83 14.93
C ALA A 115 -37.70 4.10 14.02
N ARG A 116 -37.48 4.67 12.82
CA ARG A 116 -38.58 4.89 11.86
C ARG A 116 -39.26 3.59 11.42
N LEU A 117 -38.50 2.51 11.29
CA LEU A 117 -39.05 1.20 10.94
C LEU A 117 -39.85 0.60 12.10
N SER A 118 -39.36 0.71 13.34
CA SER A 118 -40.12 0.26 14.52
C SER A 118 -41.42 1.05 14.69
N ASP A 119 -41.37 2.38 14.55
CA ASP A 119 -42.56 3.23 14.67
C ASP A 119 -43.60 2.88 13.61
N ARG A 120 -43.15 2.59 12.38
CA ARG A 120 -44.04 2.17 11.29
C ARG A 120 -44.66 0.80 11.55
N LEU A 121 -43.87 -0.16 12.06
CA LEU A 121 -44.39 -1.48 12.43
C LEU A 121 -45.41 -1.36 13.57
N GLU A 122 -45.13 -0.53 14.57
CA GLU A 122 -46.05 -0.32 15.69
C GLU A 122 -47.35 0.37 15.23
N ALA A 123 -47.27 1.37 14.36
CA ALA A 123 -48.45 2.00 13.77
C ALA A 123 -49.30 1.02 12.95
N LEU A 124 -48.66 0.15 12.17
CA LEU A 124 -49.34 -0.93 11.44
C LEU A 124 -50.00 -1.93 12.40
N GLU A 125 -49.32 -2.30 13.49
CA GLU A 125 -49.89 -3.21 14.48
C GLU A 125 -51.09 -2.58 15.21
N ARG A 126 -51.04 -1.31 15.57
CA ARG A 126 -52.20 -0.58 16.13
C ARG A 126 -53.36 -0.53 15.14
N THR A 127 -53.07 -0.32 13.86
CA THR A 127 -54.09 -0.31 12.79
C THR A 127 -54.71 -1.70 12.65
N ARG A 128 -53.88 -2.76 12.62
CA ARG A 128 -54.32 -4.16 12.61
C ARG A 128 -55.13 -4.51 13.84
N ALA A 129 -54.76 -4.04 15.02
CA ALA A 129 -55.53 -4.29 16.25
C ALA A 129 -56.90 -3.61 16.20
N THR A 130 -56.97 -2.39 15.68
CA THR A 130 -58.23 -1.61 15.61
C THR A 130 -59.18 -2.14 14.54
N LEU A 131 -58.65 -2.49 13.36
CA LEU A 131 -59.42 -2.96 12.20
C LEU A 131 -59.44 -4.49 12.08
N GLY A 132 -58.81 -5.18 13.02
CA GLY A 132 -58.64 -6.62 12.99
C GLY A 132 -59.94 -7.32 13.32
N TYR A 133 -60.16 -8.44 12.63
CA TYR A 133 -61.31 -9.30 12.86
C TYR A 133 -61.46 -9.72 14.34
N ALA A 134 -60.35 -9.88 15.07
CA ALA A 134 -60.37 -10.16 16.51
C ALA A 134 -61.09 -9.08 17.34
N GLU A 135 -60.99 -7.82 16.96
CA GLU A 135 -61.69 -6.74 17.67
C GLU A 135 -63.15 -6.64 17.23
N THR A 136 -63.46 -7.02 15.98
CA THR A 136 -64.86 -7.18 15.56
C THR A 136 -65.55 -8.33 16.28
N LEU A 137 -64.82 -9.42 16.58
CA LEU A 137 -65.32 -10.51 17.41
C LEU A 137 -65.66 -10.05 18.83
N ARG A 138 -64.76 -9.28 19.45
CA ARG A 138 -64.97 -8.73 20.80
C ARG A 138 -66.12 -7.74 20.89
N ARG A 139 -66.47 -7.09 19.77
CA ARG A 139 -67.64 -6.20 19.68
C ARG A 139 -68.97 -6.93 19.53
N GLY A 140 -68.97 -8.27 19.59
CA GLY A 140 -70.19 -9.10 19.57
C GLY A 140 -70.58 -9.63 18.20
N TYR A 141 -69.70 -9.54 17.20
CA TYR A 141 -69.89 -10.16 15.89
C TYR A 141 -69.24 -11.55 15.85
N VAL A 142 -69.66 -12.37 14.89
CA VAL A 142 -69.24 -13.78 14.76
C VAL A 142 -68.92 -14.03 13.29
N VAL A 143 -67.78 -14.65 12.96
CA VAL A 143 -67.59 -15.16 11.59
C VAL A 143 -68.17 -16.54 11.49
N VAL A 144 -69.02 -16.69 10.49
CA VAL A 144 -69.57 -17.97 10.08
C VAL A 144 -68.63 -18.58 9.04
N ARG A 145 -68.09 -19.75 9.34
CA ARG A 145 -67.38 -20.60 8.39
C ARG A 145 -68.29 -21.77 8.00
N GLY A 146 -68.35 -22.09 6.71
CA GLY A 146 -69.02 -23.27 6.19
C GLY A 146 -68.01 -24.11 5.44
N ASP A 147 -67.90 -25.39 5.81
CA ASP A 147 -66.98 -26.36 5.18
C ASP A 147 -65.52 -25.83 5.06
N GLY A 148 -65.06 -25.08 6.08
CA GLY A 148 -63.71 -24.51 6.18
C GLY A 148 -63.53 -23.10 5.60
N ALA A 149 -64.47 -22.59 4.79
CA ALA A 149 -64.41 -21.27 4.17
C ALA A 149 -65.33 -20.25 4.86
N VAL A 150 -64.96 -18.96 4.82
CA VAL A 150 -65.81 -17.88 5.40
C VAL A 150 -67.05 -17.68 4.54
N VAL A 151 -68.22 -17.77 5.16
CA VAL A 151 -69.51 -17.63 4.48
C VAL A 151 -70.14 -16.29 4.84
N THR A 152 -70.37 -15.46 3.83
CA THR A 152 -70.84 -14.07 3.99
C THR A 152 -72.31 -13.85 3.66
N SER A 153 -73.03 -14.89 3.18
CA SER A 153 -74.45 -14.79 2.83
C SER A 153 -75.28 -15.95 3.37
N LYS A 154 -76.55 -15.69 3.70
CA LYS A 154 -77.49 -16.68 4.22
C LYS A 154 -77.66 -17.88 3.29
N ALA A 155 -77.76 -17.64 1.98
CA ALA A 155 -77.95 -18.70 0.99
C ALA A 155 -76.75 -19.65 0.87
N LEU A 156 -75.54 -19.14 1.11
CA LEU A 156 -74.34 -19.97 1.16
C LEU A 156 -74.24 -20.73 2.49
N ALA A 157 -74.68 -20.13 3.59
CA ALA A 157 -74.67 -20.79 4.91
C ALA A 157 -75.66 -21.95 4.99
N GLU A 158 -76.82 -21.82 4.34
CA GLU A 158 -77.84 -22.89 4.25
C GLU A 158 -77.42 -24.07 3.36
N ARG A 159 -76.44 -23.86 2.47
CA ARG A 159 -75.92 -24.90 1.56
C ARG A 159 -74.72 -25.66 2.15
N ALA A 160 -74.06 -25.09 3.15
CA ALA A 160 -72.90 -25.72 3.81
C ALA A 160 -73.34 -26.93 4.65
N ALA A 161 -72.53 -27.98 4.65
CA ALA A 161 -72.85 -29.22 5.37
C ALA A 161 -72.57 -29.11 6.88
N ALA A 162 -71.54 -28.35 7.26
CA ALA A 162 -71.27 -27.98 8.63
C ALA A 162 -70.97 -26.48 8.72
N LEU A 163 -71.55 -25.82 9.73
CA LEU A 163 -71.23 -24.45 10.06
C LEU A 163 -70.41 -24.38 11.34
N GLU A 164 -69.39 -23.55 11.34
CA GLU A 164 -68.61 -23.19 12.51
C GLU A 164 -68.74 -21.69 12.75
N LEU A 165 -69.14 -21.33 13.95
CA LEU A 165 -69.20 -19.96 14.41
C LEU A 165 -67.94 -19.67 15.23
N GLU A 166 -67.09 -18.77 14.74
CA GLU A 166 -65.95 -18.28 15.48
C GLU A 166 -66.38 -17.06 16.28
N PHE A 167 -66.29 -17.15 17.61
CA PHE A 167 -66.47 -16.07 18.58
C PHE A 167 -65.11 -15.59 19.09
N HIS A 168 -65.10 -14.49 19.85
CA HIS A 168 -63.88 -13.95 20.45
C HIS A 168 -63.16 -14.88 21.44
N ASP A 169 -63.90 -15.83 22.01
CA ASP A 169 -63.51 -16.73 23.10
C ASP A 169 -63.40 -18.20 22.67
N GLY A 170 -63.80 -18.53 21.44
CA GLY A 170 -63.71 -19.89 20.92
C GLY A 170 -64.54 -20.13 19.67
N ARG A 171 -64.52 -21.37 19.18
CA ARG A 171 -65.30 -21.79 18.01
C ARG A 171 -66.44 -22.72 18.46
N MET A 172 -67.62 -22.50 17.91
CA MET A 172 -68.81 -23.32 18.16
C MET A 172 -69.30 -23.92 16.84
N ALA A 173 -69.31 -25.25 16.75
CA ALA A 173 -69.85 -25.94 15.59
C ALA A 173 -71.40 -26.00 15.69
N LEU A 174 -72.06 -25.49 14.65
CA LEU A 174 -73.49 -25.63 14.42
C LEU A 174 -73.72 -26.69 13.33
N GLY A 175 -74.10 -27.89 13.76
CA GLY A 175 -74.55 -28.95 12.84
C GLY A 175 -75.94 -28.63 12.29
N LEU A 176 -76.05 -27.80 11.25
CA LEU A 176 -77.30 -27.64 10.52
C LEU A 176 -77.43 -28.80 9.53
N ARG A 177 -78.40 -29.67 9.83
CA ARG A 177 -78.71 -30.98 9.22
C ARG A 177 -77.72 -32.09 9.58
N ALA A 178 -78.25 -33.06 10.31
CA ALA A 178 -77.79 -34.44 10.24
C ALA A 178 -77.88 -34.92 8.77
N ALA A 179 -76.80 -34.74 8.02
CA ALA A 179 -76.54 -35.61 6.88
C ALA A 179 -76.31 -37.01 7.47
N LYS A 180 -77.24 -37.92 7.16
CA LYS A 180 -77.08 -39.37 7.38
C LYS A 180 -75.65 -39.78 7.02
N PRO A 181 -74.96 -40.61 7.83
CA PRO A 181 -73.62 -41.07 7.49
C PRO A 181 -73.71 -41.87 6.19
N ARG A 182 -73.17 -41.33 5.09
CA ARG A 182 -72.87 -42.12 3.91
C ARG A 182 -71.55 -42.82 4.18
N LYS A 183 -71.72 -44.10 4.55
CA LYS A 183 -70.81 -45.24 4.45
C LYS A 183 -69.43 -44.91 3.87
N ALA A 184 -68.40 -45.17 4.68
CA ALA A 184 -67.06 -45.41 4.18
C ALA A 184 -67.12 -46.47 3.08
N GLY A 185 -66.73 -46.08 1.87
CA GLY A 185 -66.28 -46.98 0.82
C GLY A 185 -64.76 -47.06 0.90
N GLU A 186 -64.27 -48.28 0.95
CA GLU A 186 -62.89 -48.73 1.10
C GLU A 186 -61.89 -48.22 0.04
N PRO A 187 -60.57 -48.38 0.30
CA PRO A 187 -59.51 -47.53 -0.26
C PRO A 187 -58.93 -47.99 -1.60
N GLY A 188 -58.36 -47.02 -2.32
CA GLY A 188 -57.28 -47.19 -3.31
C GLY A 188 -57.61 -46.73 -4.75
N PRO A 189 -56.61 -46.41 -5.60
CA PRO A 189 -55.16 -46.47 -5.40
C PRO A 189 -54.43 -45.11 -5.58
N ASP A 190 -53.14 -45.16 -5.23
CA ASP A 190 -52.10 -44.14 -5.43
C ASP A 190 -52.11 -43.49 -6.83
N GLN A 191 -51.93 -42.17 -6.87
CA GLN A 191 -51.24 -41.52 -7.99
C GLN A 191 -50.66 -40.15 -7.61
N GLY A 192 -49.32 -40.11 -7.60
CA GLY A 192 -48.58 -39.06 -8.29
C GLY A 192 -48.25 -37.79 -7.50
N SER A 193 -47.14 -37.84 -6.77
CA SER A 193 -46.29 -36.66 -6.60
C SER A 193 -45.87 -36.13 -7.97
N LEU A 194 -46.09 -34.85 -8.26
CA LEU A 194 -45.32 -34.07 -9.23
C LEU A 194 -45.55 -32.57 -8.93
N PHE A 195 -44.41 -31.86 -8.87
CA PHE A 195 -44.16 -30.46 -8.48
C PHE A 195 -43.95 -30.18 -7.00
#